data_AF-A0A196S9R0-F1
#
_entry.id   AF-A0A196S9R0-F1
#
_cell.length_a   1.000
_cell.length_b   1.000
_cell.length_c   1.000
_cell.angle_alpha   90.00
_cell.angle_beta   90.00
_cell.angle_gamma   90.00
#
_symmetry.space_group_name_H-M   'P 1'
#
loop_
_entity.id
_entity.type
_entity.pdbx_description
1 polymer ?
#
loop_
_entity_poly.entity_id
_entity_poly.type
_entity_poly.pdbx_seq_one_letter_code
_entity_poly.pdbx_strand_id
1 'polypeptide(L)'
;MNEFFVVCPYCEKTQEECKYSAKDYQTLSGGDVVKIRRGRETFVCPLCSSEDCIDPDTNVCCICDTIVQPSVFVTCRECNHSCSALPNLKRAPQMQDDEDTWCEMDAFCSDMDFMVELSCGHRVCLECFAEFAANSCNDIKNIKYDERTKQFGMRCFADCTLSHPLDLLRLGGDKSWKRLGEKILEYRTNLDNNRIMCPLPNCGAIIEGIPPLSETKIIHCPTCNRSFCRHCNEESKDGKCPHIEDLEEDHSFRRCPMCHTPVTHYYGDECHHIGYGTNGCPGCKMQGRVFHWCYYCLNGGSEYPVYCKQNHWFCAKDCPVCADCPICAKYAKPGKREKHSDKHHHK
;
A
#
# COMPACT_ATOMS: atom_id res chain seq x y z
N MET A 1 -0.44 32.34 -12.68
CA MET A 1 -0.08 30.91 -12.71
C MET A 1 -0.05 30.42 -11.28
N ASN A 2 -0.63 29.26 -10.99
CA ASN A 2 -0.52 28.67 -9.67
C ASN A 2 0.95 28.31 -9.41
N GLU A 3 1.56 28.91 -8.40
CA GLU A 3 2.91 28.57 -8.01
C GLU A 3 2.89 27.33 -7.10
N PHE A 4 3.52 26.25 -7.55
CA PHE A 4 3.66 25.03 -6.75
C PHE A 4 5.08 24.48 -6.84
N PHE A 5 5.39 23.54 -5.97
CA PHE A 5 6.68 22.83 -5.95
C PHE A 5 6.53 21.43 -6.53
N VAL A 6 7.64 20.88 -7.01
CA VAL A 6 7.76 19.52 -7.51
C VAL A 6 9.03 18.88 -6.95
N VAL A 7 9.06 17.55 -6.86
CA VAL A 7 10.31 16.80 -6.70
C VAL A 7 10.82 16.41 -8.07
N CYS A 8 12.04 16.84 -8.42
CA CYS A 8 12.65 16.59 -9.72
C CYS A 8 14.04 15.93 -9.58
N PRO A 9 14.11 14.58 -9.58
CA PRO A 9 15.39 13.88 -9.43
C PRO A 9 16.32 14.07 -10.64
N TYR A 10 15.77 14.44 -11.80
CA TYR A 10 16.51 14.61 -13.06
C TYR A 10 17.13 16.00 -13.23
N CYS A 11 16.85 16.95 -12.34
CA CYS A 11 17.45 18.28 -12.43
C CYS A 11 18.92 18.19 -12.02
N GLU A 12 19.84 18.33 -12.99
CA GLU A 12 21.28 18.26 -12.73
C GLU A 12 21.81 19.48 -11.97
N LYS A 13 21.16 20.63 -12.12
CA LYS A 13 21.53 21.88 -11.43
C LYS A 13 21.41 21.76 -9.91
N THR A 14 22.38 22.33 -9.19
CA THR A 14 22.29 22.52 -7.75
C THR A 14 21.23 23.57 -7.40
N GLN A 15 20.84 23.65 -6.13
CA GLN A 15 19.89 24.68 -5.68
C GLN A 15 20.37 26.11 -5.95
N GLU A 16 21.68 26.38 -5.90
CA GLU A 16 22.28 27.70 -6.14
C GLU A 16 22.32 28.07 -7.64
N GLU A 17 22.35 27.07 -8.52
CA GLU A 17 22.37 27.25 -9.98
C GLU A 17 20.97 27.41 -10.59
N CYS A 18 19.92 27.09 -9.83
CA CYS A 18 18.55 27.20 -10.28
C CYS A 18 18.12 28.67 -10.38
N LYS A 19 17.47 29.04 -11.49
CA LYS A 19 16.93 30.40 -11.69
C LYS A 19 15.69 30.65 -10.83
N TYR A 20 14.99 29.58 -10.49
CA TYR A 20 13.77 29.60 -9.70
C TYR A 20 14.04 29.00 -8.32
N SER A 21 13.19 29.36 -7.35
CA SER A 21 13.25 28.81 -5.98
C SER A 21 13.44 27.28 -5.99
N ALA A 22 14.52 26.83 -5.39
CA ALA A 22 14.91 25.43 -5.28
C ALA A 22 15.37 25.13 -3.86
N LYS A 23 15.35 23.84 -3.51
CA LYS A 23 15.93 23.32 -2.28
C LYS A 23 16.43 21.91 -2.54
N ASP A 24 17.66 21.64 -2.13
CA ASP A 24 18.20 20.29 -2.04
C ASP A 24 18.37 19.93 -0.57
N TYR A 25 17.92 18.73 -0.18
CA TYR A 25 18.14 18.22 1.17
C TYR A 25 18.39 16.72 1.14
N GLN A 26 18.99 16.21 2.22
CA GLN A 26 19.24 14.79 2.38
C GLN A 26 18.28 14.22 3.42
N THR A 27 17.58 13.13 3.09
CA THR A 27 16.71 12.43 4.06
C THR A 27 17.55 11.79 5.16
N LEU A 28 17.10 11.80 6.42
CA LEU A 28 17.85 11.22 7.55
C LEU A 28 17.83 9.69 7.47
N SER A 29 16.66 9.09 7.20
CA SER A 29 16.49 7.64 7.17
C SER A 29 17.11 6.94 5.95
N GLY A 30 17.18 7.62 4.79
CA GLY A 30 17.54 7.00 3.51
C GLY A 30 18.86 7.47 2.90
N GLY A 31 19.40 8.59 3.38
CA GLY A 31 20.54 9.28 2.78
C GLY A 31 20.29 9.77 1.34
N ASP A 32 19.05 9.71 0.84
CA ASP A 32 18.68 10.14 -0.51
C ASP A 32 18.70 11.66 -0.58
N VAL A 33 19.22 12.20 -1.68
CA VAL A 33 19.15 13.63 -1.99
C VAL A 33 17.82 13.90 -2.70
N VAL A 34 16.96 14.69 -2.07
CA VAL A 34 15.68 15.12 -2.63
C VAL A 34 15.83 16.53 -3.18
N LYS A 35 15.46 16.70 -4.46
CA LYS A 35 15.56 17.96 -5.19
C LYS A 35 14.20 18.59 -5.39
N ILE A 36 13.86 19.57 -4.55
CA ILE A 36 12.64 20.36 -4.67
C ILE A 36 12.89 21.50 -5.66
N ARG A 37 12.01 21.62 -6.67
CA ARG A 37 12.09 22.65 -7.71
C ARG A 37 10.75 23.35 -7.89
N ARG A 38 10.74 24.50 -8.54
CA ARG A 38 9.50 25.11 -9.03
C ARG A 38 8.90 24.29 -10.17
N GLY A 39 7.60 24.02 -10.07
CA GLY A 39 6.84 23.41 -11.14
C GLY A 39 6.24 24.43 -12.10
N ARG A 40 5.87 23.97 -13.30
CA ARG A 40 4.95 24.64 -14.22
C ARG A 40 4.00 23.61 -14.83
N GLU A 41 2.83 24.07 -15.21
CA GLU A 41 1.96 23.33 -16.13
C GLU A 41 2.49 23.56 -17.55
N THR A 42 2.71 22.48 -18.29
CA THR A 42 3.10 22.48 -19.69
C THR A 42 1.93 21.94 -20.50
N PHE A 43 1.48 22.71 -21.48
CA PHE A 43 0.33 22.39 -22.31
C PHE A 43 0.82 21.77 -23.61
N VAL A 44 0.40 20.54 -23.90
CA VAL A 44 0.85 19.79 -25.06
C VAL A 44 -0.30 19.53 -26.00
N CYS A 45 -0.10 19.83 -27.28
CA CYS A 45 -1.10 19.55 -28.31
C CYS A 45 -1.23 18.05 -28.54
N PRO A 46 -2.43 17.46 -28.43
CA PRO A 46 -2.61 16.03 -28.64
C PRO A 46 -2.43 15.61 -30.11
N LEU A 47 -2.47 16.56 -31.06
CA LEU A 47 -2.36 16.27 -32.49
C LEU A 47 -0.92 16.30 -33.00
N CYS A 48 -0.14 17.33 -32.62
CA CYS A 48 1.24 17.51 -33.08
C CYS A 48 2.29 17.28 -31.98
N SER A 49 1.87 16.95 -30.75
CA SER A 49 2.74 16.73 -29.59
C SER A 49 3.64 17.91 -29.23
N SER A 50 3.39 19.10 -29.78
CA SER A 50 4.20 20.28 -29.52
C SER A 50 3.81 20.92 -28.20
N GLU A 51 4.82 21.26 -27.41
CA GLU A 51 4.69 21.92 -26.10
C GLU A 51 4.47 23.43 -26.26
N ASP A 52 3.70 24.03 -25.34
CA ASP A 52 3.50 25.48 -25.22
C ASP A 52 3.05 26.17 -26.55
N CYS A 53 2.42 25.40 -27.45
CA CYS A 53 1.95 25.86 -28.76
C CYS A 53 0.44 26.13 -28.81
N ILE A 54 -0.22 26.10 -27.66
CA ILE A 54 -1.67 26.29 -27.52
C ILE A 54 -1.92 27.62 -26.85
N ASP A 55 -2.73 28.45 -27.48
CA ASP A 55 -3.22 29.68 -26.88
C ASP A 55 -4.17 29.32 -25.71
N PRO A 56 -3.89 29.75 -24.46
CA PRO A 56 -4.64 29.33 -23.28
C PRO A 56 -6.05 29.91 -23.20
N ASP A 57 -6.34 31.02 -23.89
CA ASP A 57 -7.64 31.69 -23.85
C ASP A 57 -8.60 31.07 -24.88
N THR A 58 -8.06 30.62 -26.01
CA THR A 58 -8.84 30.13 -27.16
C THR A 58 -8.73 28.62 -27.38
N ASN A 59 -7.77 27.95 -26.72
CA ASN A 59 -7.42 26.55 -26.93
C ASN A 59 -7.03 26.21 -28.38
N VAL A 60 -6.59 27.20 -29.16
CA VAL A 60 -6.14 27.00 -30.54
C VAL A 60 -4.65 26.62 -30.53
N CYS A 61 -4.31 25.50 -31.18
CA CYS A 61 -2.91 25.15 -31.44
C CYS A 61 -2.38 25.96 -32.61
N CYS A 62 -1.34 26.77 -32.41
CA CYS A 62 -0.75 27.62 -33.45
C CYS A 62 -0.03 26.85 -34.57
N ILE A 63 0.26 25.56 -34.38
CA ILE A 63 0.88 24.69 -35.38
C ILE A 63 -0.19 23.97 -36.21
N CYS A 64 -1.26 23.50 -35.55
CA CYS A 64 -2.34 22.77 -36.22
C CYS A 64 -3.45 23.68 -36.76
N ASP A 65 -3.46 24.96 -36.34
CA ASP A 65 -4.49 25.96 -36.64
C ASP A 65 -5.91 25.45 -36.34
N THR A 66 -6.07 24.79 -35.19
CA THR A 66 -7.35 24.19 -34.79
C THR A 66 -7.51 24.19 -33.27
N ILE A 67 -8.76 24.18 -32.82
CA ILE A 67 -9.11 24.09 -31.41
C ILE A 67 -8.81 22.66 -30.93
N VAL A 68 -8.05 22.55 -29.85
CA VAL A 68 -7.67 21.28 -29.24
C VAL A 68 -7.94 21.30 -27.73
N GLN A 69 -8.22 20.14 -27.14
CA GLN A 69 -8.16 20.00 -25.69
C GLN A 69 -6.72 19.67 -25.30
N PRO A 70 -5.98 20.56 -24.61
CA PRO A 70 -4.58 20.32 -24.27
C PRO A 70 -4.42 19.13 -23.33
N SER A 71 -3.38 18.34 -23.56
CA SER A 71 -2.84 17.45 -22.53
C SER A 71 -1.98 18.29 -21.59
N VAL A 72 -2.33 18.33 -20.31
CA VAL A 72 -1.60 19.13 -19.30
C VAL A 72 -0.66 18.22 -18.53
N PHE A 73 0.62 18.57 -18.56
CA PHE A 73 1.67 17.89 -17.80
C PHE A 73 2.26 18.84 -16.77
N VAL A 74 2.64 18.29 -15.61
CA VAL A 74 3.43 19.04 -14.63
C VAL A 74 4.90 18.80 -14.92
N THR A 75 5.67 19.86 -15.12
CA THR A 75 7.11 19.76 -15.38
C THR A 75 7.93 20.61 -14.42
N CYS A 76 9.19 20.23 -14.20
CA CYS A 76 10.17 21.09 -13.56
C CYS A 76 10.41 22.33 -14.44
N ARG A 77 10.29 23.53 -13.86
CA ARG A 77 10.48 24.79 -14.59
C ARG A 77 11.94 25.03 -15.01
N GLU A 78 12.88 24.34 -14.37
CA GLU A 78 14.32 24.50 -14.64
C GLU A 78 14.82 23.60 -15.78
N CYS A 79 14.34 22.35 -15.85
CA CYS A 79 14.85 21.35 -16.81
C CYS A 79 13.76 20.68 -17.67
N ASN A 80 12.51 21.13 -17.59
CA ASN A 80 11.34 20.64 -18.34
C ASN A 80 10.99 19.15 -18.19
N HIS A 81 11.65 18.41 -17.29
CA HIS A 81 11.27 17.03 -17.02
C HIS A 81 9.90 16.93 -16.36
N SER A 82 9.10 15.94 -16.78
CA SER A 82 7.81 15.62 -16.16
C SER A 82 7.99 15.24 -14.70
N CYS A 83 7.14 15.80 -13.83
CA CYS A 83 7.18 15.64 -12.38
C CYS A 83 5.76 15.53 -11.80
N SER A 84 5.65 15.15 -10.52
CA SER A 84 4.40 15.28 -9.76
C SER A 84 4.33 16.63 -9.05
N ALA A 85 3.17 17.28 -9.05
CA ALA A 85 2.94 18.48 -8.25
C ALA A 85 2.84 18.16 -6.76
N LEU A 86 3.39 19.05 -5.93
CA LEU A 86 3.29 19.01 -4.47
C LEU A 86 2.55 20.27 -3.98
N PRO A 87 1.22 20.36 -4.16
CA PRO A 87 0.47 21.58 -3.83
C PRO A 87 0.41 21.89 -2.33
N ASN A 88 0.62 20.88 -1.46
CA ASN A 88 0.65 21.05 -0.01
C ASN A 88 2.01 21.50 0.52
N LEU A 89 3.07 21.48 -0.30
CA LEU A 89 4.38 22.00 0.06
C LEU A 89 4.43 23.50 -0.25
N LYS A 90 4.75 24.31 0.75
CA LYS A 90 4.76 25.77 0.68
C LYS A 90 6.05 26.32 1.30
N ARG A 91 6.40 27.56 0.94
CA ARG A 91 7.33 28.34 1.76
C ARG A 91 6.68 28.59 3.12
N ALA A 92 7.45 28.40 4.19
CA ALA A 92 6.98 28.71 5.52
C ALA A 92 6.72 30.22 5.66
N PRO A 93 5.78 30.63 6.53
CA PRO A 93 5.64 32.04 6.90
C PRO A 93 6.92 32.53 7.56
N GLN A 94 7.24 33.81 7.38
CA GLN A 94 8.32 34.44 8.15
C GLN A 94 7.93 34.43 9.63
N MET A 95 8.75 33.80 10.46
CA MET A 95 8.57 33.79 11.90
C MET A 95 8.82 35.21 12.41
N GLN A 96 7.87 35.78 13.14
CA GLN A 96 8.00 37.12 13.71
C GLN A 96 8.71 37.10 15.07
N ASP A 97 8.70 35.95 15.76
CA ASP A 97 9.33 35.73 17.07
C ASP A 97 10.01 34.34 17.12
N ASP A 98 11.10 34.24 17.88
CA ASP A 98 11.98 33.05 17.95
C ASP A 98 11.38 31.85 18.73
N GLU A 99 10.21 32.00 19.37
CA GLU A 99 9.61 30.99 20.27
C GLU A 99 8.39 30.23 19.70
N ASP A 100 7.85 30.61 18.54
CA ASP A 100 6.60 30.02 18.00
C ASP A 100 6.86 28.95 16.94
N THR A 101 7.31 27.74 17.31
CA THR A 101 7.41 26.64 16.33
C THR A 101 6.02 26.19 15.88
N TRP A 102 5.69 26.44 14.60
CA TRP A 102 4.43 25.99 13.98
C TRP A 102 4.45 24.50 13.57
N CYS A 103 5.59 23.82 13.73
CA CYS A 103 5.74 22.41 13.38
C CYS A 103 5.13 21.54 14.47
N GLU A 104 4.02 20.86 14.17
CA GLU A 104 3.31 20.06 15.17
C GLU A 104 4.03 18.76 15.59
N MET A 105 5.04 18.31 14.84
CA MET A 105 5.84 17.13 15.20
C MET A 105 7.03 17.46 16.11
N ASP A 106 7.57 18.68 16.00
CA ASP A 106 8.66 19.25 16.81
C ASP A 106 9.87 18.33 17.11
N ALA A 107 10.23 17.42 16.18
CA ALA A 107 11.25 16.40 16.43
C ALA A 107 12.59 16.69 15.75
N PHE A 108 12.55 17.26 14.54
CA PHE A 108 13.71 17.44 13.66
C PHE A 108 13.69 18.84 13.03
N CYS A 109 13.34 19.87 13.78
CA CYS A 109 13.10 21.22 13.25
C CYS A 109 14.40 22.02 13.06
N SER A 110 15.29 21.60 12.15
CA SER A 110 16.52 22.37 11.86
C SER A 110 16.37 23.32 10.67
N ASP A 111 15.55 22.94 9.69
CA ASP A 111 15.18 23.78 8.56
C ASP A 111 13.67 24.09 8.54
N MET A 112 13.35 25.36 8.76
CA MET A 112 11.98 25.88 8.82
C MET A 112 11.59 26.69 7.58
N ASP A 113 12.33 26.60 6.47
CA ASP A 113 12.05 27.35 5.23
C ASP A 113 10.79 26.86 4.49
N PHE A 114 10.42 25.60 4.73
CA PHE A 114 9.35 24.90 4.02
C PHE A 114 8.38 24.24 4.99
N MET A 115 7.11 24.38 4.67
CA MET A 115 5.98 23.84 5.41
C MET A 115 5.18 22.90 4.51
N VAL A 116 4.84 21.73 5.04
CA VAL A 116 3.80 20.87 4.48
C VAL A 116 2.52 21.13 5.25
N GLU A 117 1.50 21.64 4.57
CA GLU A 117 0.17 21.89 5.14
C GLU A 117 -0.81 20.89 4.55
N LEU A 118 -1.23 19.91 5.35
CA LEU A 118 -2.18 18.89 4.92
C LEU A 118 -3.59 19.46 4.81
N SER A 119 -4.44 18.85 3.99
CA SER A 119 -5.83 19.29 3.77
C SER A 119 -6.68 19.29 5.05
N CYS A 120 -6.24 18.62 6.11
CA CYS A 120 -6.89 18.61 7.43
C CYS A 120 -6.46 19.78 8.33
N GLY A 121 -5.58 20.66 7.84
CA GLY A 121 -5.08 21.82 8.57
C GLY A 121 -3.77 21.60 9.31
N HIS A 122 -3.34 20.34 9.50
CA HIS A 122 -2.10 20.05 10.23
C HIS A 122 -0.86 20.46 9.45
N ARG A 123 0.10 21.05 10.16
CA ARG A 123 1.31 21.67 9.61
C ARG A 123 2.58 21.10 10.21
N VAL A 124 3.56 20.88 9.36
CA VAL A 124 4.82 20.24 9.75
C VAL A 124 5.95 20.72 8.84
N CYS A 125 7.15 20.88 9.41
CA CYS A 125 8.32 21.28 8.64
C CYS A 125 8.73 20.19 7.65
N LEU A 126 9.48 20.58 6.63
CA LEU A 126 9.93 19.67 5.58
C LEU A 126 10.71 18.46 6.14
N GLU A 127 11.58 18.68 7.12
CA GLU A 127 12.43 17.63 7.70
C GLU A 127 11.61 16.59 8.47
N CYS A 128 10.72 17.05 9.38
CA CYS A 128 9.82 16.15 10.10
C CYS A 128 8.90 15.38 9.14
N PHE A 129 8.39 16.04 8.10
CA PHE A 129 7.54 15.39 7.12
C PHE A 129 8.29 14.39 6.25
N ALA A 130 9.54 14.68 5.86
CA ALA A 130 10.36 13.76 5.07
C ALA A 130 10.56 12.42 5.79
N GLU A 131 10.79 12.45 7.10
CA GLU A 131 10.93 11.24 7.92
C GLU A 131 9.60 10.49 8.06
N PHE A 132 8.51 11.21 8.32
CA PHE A 132 7.17 10.62 8.28
C PHE A 132 6.87 9.97 6.92
N ALA A 133 7.25 10.62 5.82
CA ALA A 133 7.02 10.16 4.46
C ALA A 133 7.83 8.89 4.14
N ALA A 134 9.11 8.85 4.52
CA ALA A 134 9.96 7.69 4.37
C ALA A 134 9.40 6.48 5.13
N ASN A 135 8.97 6.69 6.37
CA ASN A 135 8.36 5.65 7.20
C ASN A 135 7.01 5.19 6.63
N SER A 136 6.19 6.10 6.12
CA SER A 136 4.90 5.78 5.51
C SER A 136 5.01 5.01 4.19
N CYS A 137 6.08 5.21 3.43
CA CYS A 137 6.38 4.34 2.29
C CYS A 137 6.73 2.89 2.73
N ASN A 138 7.29 2.76 3.92
CA ASN A 138 7.64 1.47 4.51
C ASN A 138 6.44 0.77 5.19
N ASP A 139 5.47 1.51 5.71
CA ASP A 139 4.28 0.95 6.35
C ASP A 139 2.98 1.24 5.57
N ILE A 140 2.42 0.20 4.94
CA ILE A 140 1.17 0.31 4.16
C ILE A 140 -0.03 0.75 5.01
N LYS A 141 0.05 0.68 6.35
CA LYS A 141 -1.02 1.15 7.24
C LYS A 141 -1.28 2.66 7.09
N ASN A 142 -0.24 3.42 6.76
CA ASN A 142 -0.33 4.86 6.52
C ASN A 142 -0.85 5.19 5.12
N ILE A 143 -1.12 4.17 4.31
CA ILE A 143 -1.67 4.29 2.97
C ILE A 143 -3.15 3.88 3.00
N LYS A 144 -4.01 4.71 2.44
CA LYS A 144 -5.44 4.48 2.31
C LYS A 144 -5.77 4.22 0.86
N TYR A 145 -6.46 3.13 0.58
CA TYR A 145 -7.07 2.87 -0.71
C TYR A 145 -8.55 3.28 -0.66
N ASP A 146 -8.97 4.16 -1.56
CA ASP A 146 -10.36 4.53 -1.73
C ASP A 146 -11.00 3.64 -2.80
N GLU A 147 -11.88 2.75 -2.37
CA GLU A 147 -12.59 1.82 -3.27
C GLU A 147 -13.48 2.51 -4.30
N ARG A 148 -13.97 3.72 -4.02
CA ARG A 148 -14.87 4.46 -4.93
C ARG A 148 -14.08 5.14 -6.04
N THR A 149 -12.98 5.82 -5.69
CA THR A 149 -12.15 6.54 -6.67
C THR A 149 -11.06 5.67 -7.26
N LYS A 150 -10.81 4.47 -6.69
CA LYS A 150 -9.73 3.55 -7.03
C LYS A 150 -8.34 4.19 -6.90
N GLN A 151 -8.23 5.22 -6.06
CA GLN A 151 -6.99 5.97 -5.82
C GLN A 151 -6.38 5.63 -4.46
N PHE A 152 -5.06 5.75 -4.38
CA PHE A 152 -4.31 5.67 -3.14
C PHE A 152 -4.05 7.07 -2.61
N GLY A 153 -4.11 7.23 -1.29
CA GLY A 153 -3.66 8.42 -0.60
C GLY A 153 -2.94 8.05 0.68
N MET A 154 -2.37 9.05 1.34
CA MET A 154 -1.71 8.89 2.64
C MET A 154 -2.61 9.38 3.77
N ARG A 155 -2.44 8.80 4.96
CA ARG A 155 -3.04 9.29 6.21
C ARG A 155 -2.28 10.51 6.72
N CYS A 156 -2.97 11.32 7.51
CA CYS A 156 -2.33 12.39 8.29
C CYS A 156 -1.41 11.78 9.37
N PHE A 157 -0.30 12.45 9.68
CA PHE A 157 0.59 12.06 10.78
C PHE A 157 -0.11 12.15 12.16
N ALA A 158 -1.12 13.01 12.28
CA ALA A 158 -2.00 13.11 13.45
C ALA A 158 -3.23 12.17 13.38
N ASP A 159 -3.14 11.07 12.63
CA ASP A 159 -4.16 10.01 12.52
C ASP A 159 -5.58 10.47 12.14
N CYS A 160 -5.68 11.55 11.38
CA CYS A 160 -6.96 12.02 10.83
C CYS A 160 -7.54 11.08 9.78
N THR A 161 -8.87 11.09 9.64
CA THR A 161 -9.59 10.24 8.70
C THR A 161 -9.50 10.69 7.23
N LEU A 162 -9.13 11.96 7.01
CA LEU A 162 -8.98 12.57 5.69
C LEU A 162 -7.78 11.97 4.96
N SER A 163 -7.98 11.63 3.69
CA SER A 163 -6.90 11.15 2.81
C SER A 163 -6.19 12.33 2.17
N HIS A 164 -4.87 12.25 2.06
CA HIS A 164 -4.04 13.28 1.41
C HIS A 164 -3.34 12.74 0.16
N PRO A 165 -2.87 13.62 -0.75
CA PRO A 165 -2.18 13.22 -1.98
C PRO A 165 -0.97 12.32 -1.70
N LEU A 166 -0.93 11.17 -2.37
CA LEU A 166 0.15 10.19 -2.19
C LEU A 166 1.51 10.74 -2.61
N ASP A 167 1.56 11.61 -3.62
CA ASP A 167 2.81 12.19 -4.15
C ASP A 167 3.63 12.96 -3.11
N LEU A 168 3.02 13.42 -2.01
CA LEU A 168 3.74 14.03 -0.89
C LEU A 168 4.78 13.08 -0.29
N LEU A 169 4.53 11.76 -0.35
CA LEU A 169 5.47 10.77 0.18
C LEU A 169 6.79 10.68 -0.62
N ARG A 170 6.88 11.30 -1.80
CA ARG A 170 8.15 11.46 -2.54
C ARG A 170 9.19 12.27 -1.75
N LEU A 171 8.75 13.11 -0.80
CA LEU A 171 9.63 13.82 0.12
C LEU A 171 10.39 12.88 1.06
N GLY A 172 9.98 11.61 1.16
CA GLY A 172 10.71 10.56 1.90
C GLY A 172 11.87 9.93 1.14
N GLY A 173 12.20 10.42 -0.06
CA GLY A 173 13.31 9.93 -0.88
C GLY A 173 12.89 8.89 -1.93
N ASP A 174 13.68 8.80 -3.01
CA ASP A 174 13.40 7.95 -4.16
C ASP A 174 13.42 6.46 -3.81
N LYS A 175 14.29 6.00 -2.89
CA LYS A 175 14.31 4.59 -2.47
C LYS A 175 13.00 4.20 -1.79
N SER A 176 12.57 5.01 -0.82
CA SER A 176 11.31 4.81 -0.10
C SER A 176 10.13 4.87 -1.06
N TRP A 177 10.10 5.88 -1.94
CA TRP A 177 9.03 6.05 -2.93
C TRP A 177 8.92 4.87 -3.91
N LYS A 178 10.05 4.39 -4.43
CA LYS A 178 10.08 3.22 -5.32
C LYS A 178 9.51 1.98 -4.62
N ARG A 179 9.89 1.76 -3.36
CA ARG A 179 9.39 0.63 -2.56
C ARG A 179 7.89 0.73 -2.30
N LEU A 180 7.35 1.94 -2.12
CA LEU A 180 5.91 2.15 -2.03
C LEU A 180 5.21 1.79 -3.35
N GLY A 181 5.80 2.16 -4.49
CA GLY A 181 5.29 1.79 -5.82
C GLY A 181 5.17 0.28 -5.99
N GLU A 182 6.18 -0.49 -5.57
CA GLU A 182 6.18 -1.95 -5.58
C GLU A 182 5.04 -2.53 -4.72
N LYS A 183 4.83 -1.99 -3.50
CA LYS A 183 3.73 -2.42 -2.61
C LYS A 183 2.34 -2.07 -3.15
N ILE A 184 2.19 -0.91 -3.78
CA ILE A 184 0.92 -0.51 -4.40
C ILE A 184 0.59 -1.42 -5.58
N LEU A 185 1.61 -1.78 -6.37
CA LEU A 185 1.45 -2.73 -7.47
C LEU A 185 1.05 -4.12 -6.95
N GLU A 186 1.69 -4.61 -5.89
CA GLU A 186 1.31 -5.84 -5.20
C GLU A 186 -0.15 -5.77 -4.71
N TYR A 187 -0.52 -4.66 -4.06
CA TYR A 187 -1.88 -4.45 -3.55
C TYR A 187 -2.92 -4.49 -4.68
N ARG A 188 -2.69 -3.75 -5.77
CA ARG A 188 -3.59 -3.74 -6.94
C ARG A 188 -3.73 -5.12 -7.56
N THR A 189 -2.63 -5.86 -7.66
CA THR A 189 -2.63 -7.22 -8.21
C THR A 189 -3.47 -8.14 -7.34
N ASN A 190 -3.34 -8.05 -6.02
CA ASN A 190 -4.11 -8.86 -5.07
C ASN A 190 -5.61 -8.50 -5.00
N LEU A 191 -6.02 -7.32 -5.49
CA LEU A 191 -7.44 -6.98 -5.64
C LEU A 191 -8.08 -7.68 -6.84
N ASP A 192 -7.29 -8.05 -7.85
CA ASP A 192 -7.80 -8.64 -9.08
C ASP A 192 -7.77 -10.17 -8.97
N ASN A 193 -8.95 -10.80 -8.92
CA ASN A 193 -9.07 -12.26 -8.82
C ASN A 193 -8.50 -13.01 -10.03
N ASN A 194 -8.21 -12.31 -11.13
CA ASN A 194 -7.59 -12.86 -12.34
C ASN A 194 -6.07 -12.63 -12.43
N ARG A 195 -5.43 -12.08 -11.37
CA ARG A 195 -3.98 -11.86 -11.32
C ARG A 195 -3.36 -12.40 -10.04
N ILE A 196 -2.07 -12.72 -10.09
CA ILE A 196 -1.27 -13.07 -8.91
C ILE A 196 0.21 -12.73 -9.13
N MET A 197 0.92 -12.36 -8.07
CA MET A 197 2.37 -12.20 -8.11
C MET A 197 3.08 -13.53 -7.81
N CYS A 198 4.13 -13.85 -8.56
CA CYS A 198 4.98 -15.00 -8.26
C CYS A 198 5.67 -14.81 -6.90
N PRO A 199 5.53 -15.77 -5.96
CA PRO A 199 6.08 -15.64 -4.61
C PRO A 199 7.58 -15.97 -4.52
N LEU A 200 8.21 -16.40 -5.61
CA LEU A 200 9.64 -16.71 -5.60
C LEU A 200 10.44 -15.42 -5.36
N PRO A 201 11.33 -15.38 -4.34
CA PRO A 201 12.22 -14.24 -4.14
C PRO A 201 12.97 -13.89 -5.43
N ASN A 202 13.07 -12.59 -5.72
CA ASN A 202 13.68 -12.03 -6.93
C ASN A 202 12.98 -12.34 -8.26
N CYS A 203 11.85 -13.07 -8.27
CA CYS A 203 10.99 -13.18 -9.45
C CYS A 203 9.90 -12.11 -9.45
N GLY A 204 8.94 -12.18 -8.54
CA GLY A 204 7.87 -11.19 -8.40
C GLY A 204 7.02 -10.94 -9.65
N ALA A 205 7.05 -11.83 -10.65
CA ALA A 205 6.36 -11.64 -11.90
C ALA A 205 4.83 -11.60 -11.69
N ILE A 206 4.16 -10.63 -12.33
CA ILE A 206 2.70 -10.56 -12.35
C ILE A 206 2.19 -11.54 -13.41
N ILE A 207 1.36 -12.48 -12.97
CA ILE A 207 0.74 -13.49 -13.83
C ILE A 207 -0.71 -13.08 -14.01
N GLU A 208 -1.10 -12.81 -15.25
CA GLU A 208 -2.45 -12.37 -15.62
C GLU A 208 -3.27 -13.51 -16.22
N GLY A 209 -4.60 -13.35 -16.24
CA GLY A 209 -5.50 -14.32 -16.85
C GLY A 209 -5.57 -15.64 -16.09
N ILE A 210 -5.29 -15.63 -14.78
CA ILE A 210 -5.36 -16.87 -13.99
C ILE A 210 -6.82 -17.35 -13.92
N PRO A 211 -7.07 -18.65 -14.15
CA PRO A 211 -8.43 -19.17 -14.02
C PRO A 211 -8.95 -19.02 -12.58
N PRO A 212 -10.28 -19.05 -12.39
CA PRO A 212 -10.91 -19.06 -11.07
C PRO A 212 -10.32 -20.14 -10.15
N LEU A 213 -10.35 -19.89 -8.83
CA LEU A 213 -9.90 -20.86 -7.80
C LEU A 213 -10.60 -22.22 -7.91
N SER A 214 -11.84 -22.23 -8.43
CA SER A 214 -12.64 -23.43 -8.67
C SER A 214 -12.10 -24.31 -9.79
N GLU A 215 -11.30 -23.76 -10.71
CA GLU A 215 -10.75 -24.49 -11.85
C GLU A 215 -9.33 -24.98 -11.57
N THR A 216 -8.45 -24.09 -11.11
CA THR A 216 -7.09 -24.48 -10.73
C THR A 216 -6.55 -23.71 -9.53
N LYS A 217 -5.85 -24.45 -8.68
CA LYS A 217 -5.08 -23.93 -7.54
C LYS A 217 -3.60 -23.78 -7.88
N ILE A 218 -3.14 -24.42 -8.95
CA ILE A 218 -1.73 -24.38 -9.35
C ILE A 218 -1.57 -23.36 -10.45
N ILE A 219 -0.65 -22.42 -10.21
CA ILE A 219 -0.30 -21.37 -11.12
C ILE A 219 1.12 -21.63 -11.60
N HIS A 220 1.31 -21.55 -12.92
CA HIS A 220 2.61 -21.61 -13.53
C HIS A 220 3.13 -20.19 -13.78
N CYS A 221 4.32 -19.88 -13.26
CA CYS A 221 4.99 -18.62 -13.55
C CYS A 221 5.77 -18.74 -14.87
N PRO A 222 5.40 -18.00 -15.93
CA PRO A 222 6.10 -18.08 -17.21
C PRO A 222 7.50 -17.46 -17.19
N THR A 223 7.84 -16.68 -16.14
CA THR A 223 9.13 -15.99 -16.03
C THR A 223 10.20 -16.87 -15.39
N CYS A 224 9.89 -17.54 -14.27
CA CYS A 224 10.84 -18.40 -13.57
C CYS A 224 10.57 -19.90 -13.76
N ASN A 225 9.56 -20.25 -14.56
CA ASN A 225 9.07 -21.60 -14.81
C ASN A 225 8.63 -22.37 -13.55
N ARG A 226 8.52 -21.70 -12.40
CA ARG A 226 8.04 -22.29 -11.15
C ARG A 226 6.54 -22.47 -11.21
N SER A 227 6.08 -23.69 -10.93
CA SER A 227 4.68 -23.96 -10.62
C SER A 227 4.48 -23.90 -9.11
N PHE A 228 3.50 -23.13 -8.65
CA PHE A 228 3.25 -22.94 -7.23
C PHE A 228 1.75 -22.94 -6.93
N CYS A 229 1.42 -23.28 -5.69
CA CYS A 229 0.05 -23.23 -5.22
C CYS A 229 -0.33 -21.79 -4.88
N ARG A 230 -1.39 -21.26 -5.49
CA ARG A 230 -1.90 -19.90 -5.20
C ARG A 230 -2.43 -19.72 -3.77
N HIS A 231 -2.55 -20.82 -3.01
CA HIS A 231 -3.07 -20.79 -1.65
C HIS A 231 -1.94 -20.66 -0.60
N CYS A 232 -0.90 -21.49 -0.71
CA CYS A 232 0.20 -21.51 0.25
C CYS A 232 1.50 -20.86 -0.28
N ASN A 233 1.54 -20.47 -1.56
CA ASN A 233 2.73 -19.92 -2.24
C ASN A 233 3.93 -20.87 -2.34
N GLU A 234 3.76 -22.12 -1.92
CA GLU A 234 4.76 -23.17 -2.00
C GLU A 234 4.82 -23.79 -3.39
N GLU A 235 5.98 -24.37 -3.70
CA GLU A 235 6.20 -25.06 -4.96
C GLU A 235 5.23 -26.25 -5.10
N SER A 236 4.58 -26.36 -6.26
CA SER A 236 3.70 -27.50 -6.52
C SER A 236 4.55 -28.70 -6.92
N LYS A 237 4.43 -29.80 -6.20
CA LYS A 237 4.93 -31.10 -6.64
C LYS A 237 3.78 -31.85 -7.31
N ASP A 238 4.00 -32.34 -8.53
CA ASP A 238 3.04 -33.12 -9.33
C ASP A 238 1.66 -32.45 -9.53
N GLY A 239 1.63 -31.12 -9.63
CA GLY A 239 0.39 -30.37 -9.84
C GLY A 239 -0.56 -30.39 -8.62
N LYS A 240 -0.06 -30.74 -7.44
CA LYS A 240 -0.78 -30.67 -6.18
C LYS A 240 -0.19 -29.58 -5.29
N CYS A 241 -1.05 -28.98 -4.48
CA CYS A 241 -0.60 -28.25 -3.30
C CYS A 241 0.23 -29.24 -2.47
N PRO A 242 1.38 -28.84 -1.87
CA PRO A 242 2.06 -29.69 -0.90
C PRO A 242 1.04 -30.28 0.05
N HIS A 243 1.13 -31.59 0.28
CA HIS A 243 0.19 -32.23 1.18
C HIS A 243 0.30 -31.55 2.54
N ILE A 244 -0.83 -31.49 3.26
CA ILE A 244 -0.91 -30.97 4.64
C ILE A 244 0.16 -31.58 5.56
N GLU A 245 0.67 -32.75 5.19
CA GLU A 245 1.70 -33.55 5.85
C GLU A 245 3.15 -33.10 5.53
N ASP A 246 3.36 -32.37 4.42
CA ASP A 246 4.67 -31.85 3.99
C ASP A 246 4.98 -30.44 4.52
N LEU A 247 3.96 -29.74 5.03
CA LEU A 247 4.11 -28.49 5.76
C LEU A 247 4.38 -28.88 7.21
N GLU A 248 5.52 -28.46 7.77
CA GLU A 248 5.87 -28.72 9.17
C GLU A 248 4.66 -28.50 10.09
N GLU A 249 4.51 -29.43 11.04
CA GLU A 249 3.36 -29.83 11.89
C GLU A 249 2.56 -28.74 12.63
N ASP A 250 2.59 -27.48 12.23
CA ASP A 250 1.88 -26.40 12.91
C ASP A 250 0.56 -26.05 12.22
N HIS A 251 -0.44 -26.93 12.41
CA HIS A 251 -1.85 -26.66 12.07
C HIS A 251 -2.50 -25.56 12.93
N SER A 252 -1.73 -24.82 13.74
CA SER A 252 -2.30 -23.78 14.60
C SER A 252 -2.81 -22.57 13.80
N PHE A 253 -2.32 -22.33 12.56
CA PHE A 253 -2.66 -21.14 11.78
C PHE A 253 -2.94 -21.38 10.28
N ARG A 254 -3.77 -20.51 9.70
CA ARG A 254 -4.00 -20.36 8.26
C ARG A 254 -3.81 -18.92 7.84
N ARG A 255 -3.40 -18.68 6.61
CA ARG A 255 -3.20 -17.32 6.10
C ARG A 255 -4.50 -16.75 5.56
N CYS A 256 -4.79 -15.51 5.92
CA CYS A 256 -5.93 -14.79 5.35
C CYS A 256 -5.81 -14.74 3.81
N PRO A 257 -6.88 -15.06 3.06
CA PRO A 257 -6.84 -15.03 1.60
C PRO A 257 -6.67 -13.61 1.02
N MET A 258 -6.91 -12.57 1.83
CA MET A 258 -6.82 -11.16 1.39
C MET A 258 -5.52 -10.47 1.79
N CYS A 259 -4.97 -10.80 2.97
CA CYS A 259 -3.80 -10.10 3.51
C CYS A 259 -2.62 -11.01 3.88
N HIS A 260 -2.77 -12.32 3.72
CA HIS A 260 -1.78 -13.36 4.01
C HIS A 260 -1.25 -13.42 5.45
N THR A 261 -1.76 -12.56 6.33
CA THR A 261 -1.47 -12.60 7.76
C THR A 261 -1.86 -13.97 8.30
N PRO A 262 -0.94 -14.65 9.00
CA PRO A 262 -1.26 -15.90 9.66
C PRO A 262 -2.28 -15.60 10.76
N VAL A 263 -3.38 -16.33 10.72
CA VAL A 263 -4.47 -16.26 11.68
C VAL A 263 -4.65 -17.65 12.24
N THR A 264 -4.63 -17.77 13.55
CA THR A 264 -5.00 -19.01 14.21
C THR A 264 -6.51 -19.17 14.13
N HIS A 265 -6.99 -20.41 13.99
CA HIS A 265 -8.41 -20.64 14.24
C HIS A 265 -8.68 -20.19 15.68
N TYR A 266 -9.75 -19.43 15.94
CA TYR A 266 -10.13 -19.08 17.31
C TYR A 266 -10.56 -20.36 18.04
N TYR A 267 -9.58 -21.12 18.53
CA TYR A 267 -9.77 -22.38 19.22
C TYR A 267 -10.55 -22.07 20.50
N GLY A 268 -11.85 -22.41 20.51
CA GLY A 268 -12.77 -22.17 21.62
C GLY A 268 -14.11 -21.52 21.27
N ASP A 269 -14.25 -20.85 20.12
CA ASP A 269 -15.54 -20.29 19.67
C ASP A 269 -16.24 -21.18 18.63
N GLU A 270 -15.58 -22.27 18.25
CA GLU A 270 -15.98 -23.22 17.20
C GLU A 270 -16.23 -22.56 15.84
N CYS A 271 -16.09 -21.25 15.66
CA CYS A 271 -16.57 -20.55 14.47
C CYS A 271 -15.50 -20.46 13.37
N HIS A 272 -15.82 -20.95 12.18
CA HIS A 272 -14.97 -20.77 10.99
C HIS A 272 -15.02 -19.33 10.44
N HIS A 273 -15.78 -18.41 11.05
CA HIS A 273 -15.88 -17.02 10.60
C HIS A 273 -14.76 -16.16 11.21
N ILE A 274 -13.69 -15.97 10.45
CA ILE A 274 -12.62 -15.05 10.84
C ILE A 274 -13.08 -13.61 10.66
N GLY A 275 -13.00 -12.85 11.76
CA GLY A 275 -13.51 -11.49 11.86
C GLY A 275 -14.89 -11.37 12.52
N TYR A 276 -15.50 -12.48 12.97
CA TYR A 276 -16.72 -12.46 13.78
C TYR A 276 -16.44 -11.83 15.14
N GLY A 277 -17.25 -10.83 15.56
CA GLY A 277 -17.07 -10.12 16.83
C GLY A 277 -15.87 -9.16 16.92
N THR A 278 -14.90 -9.25 16.00
CA THR A 278 -13.68 -8.41 15.96
C THR A 278 -13.65 -7.37 14.84
N ASN A 279 -14.72 -7.32 14.03
CA ASN A 279 -14.85 -6.50 12.81
C ASN A 279 -13.70 -6.74 11.82
N GLY A 280 -13.59 -7.98 11.36
CA GLY A 280 -12.69 -8.38 10.27
C GLY A 280 -11.39 -9.03 10.72
N CYS A 281 -10.67 -9.62 9.77
CA CYS A 281 -9.39 -10.27 9.97
C CYS A 281 -8.37 -9.31 10.62
N PRO A 282 -7.64 -9.72 11.67
CA PRO A 282 -6.68 -8.84 12.36
C PRO A 282 -5.63 -8.22 11.43
N GLY A 283 -5.11 -9.01 10.48
CA GLY A 283 -4.16 -8.54 9.48
C GLY A 283 -4.76 -7.52 8.51
N CYS A 284 -5.97 -7.78 8.02
CA CYS A 284 -6.70 -6.82 7.18
C CYS A 284 -6.97 -5.54 7.96
N LYS A 285 -7.36 -5.66 9.24
CA LYS A 285 -7.67 -4.53 10.12
C LYS A 285 -6.44 -3.67 10.40
N MET A 286 -5.29 -4.31 10.63
CA MET A 286 -4.01 -3.61 10.69
C MET A 286 -3.77 -2.82 9.41
N GLN A 287 -4.11 -3.38 8.24
CA GLN A 287 -4.02 -2.71 6.94
C GLN A 287 -5.21 -1.78 6.63
N GLY A 288 -6.01 -1.40 7.63
CA GLY A 288 -7.14 -0.48 7.49
C GLY A 288 -8.37 -1.04 6.76
N ARG A 289 -8.45 -2.36 6.59
CA ARG A 289 -9.52 -3.07 5.87
C ARG A 289 -10.34 -3.94 6.82
N VAL A 290 -11.64 -4.05 6.56
CA VAL A 290 -12.52 -4.98 7.28
C VAL A 290 -12.92 -6.09 6.31
N PHE A 291 -12.24 -7.22 6.40
CA PHE A 291 -12.57 -8.41 5.62
C PHE A 291 -12.89 -9.59 6.51
N HIS A 292 -13.96 -10.28 6.17
CA HIS A 292 -14.41 -11.49 6.83
C HIS A 292 -14.18 -12.67 5.91
N TRP A 293 -13.63 -13.76 6.44
CA TRP A 293 -13.32 -14.92 5.62
C TRP A 293 -13.49 -16.22 6.39
N CYS A 294 -13.76 -17.29 5.65
CA CYS A 294 -13.99 -18.62 6.19
C CYS A 294 -12.67 -19.37 6.40
N TYR A 295 -12.37 -19.74 7.64
CA TYR A 295 -11.18 -20.52 7.98
C TYR A 295 -11.13 -21.87 7.24
N TYR A 296 -12.30 -22.47 7.01
CA TYR A 296 -12.47 -23.73 6.29
C TYR A 296 -12.29 -23.56 4.78
N CYS A 297 -13.06 -22.66 4.16
CA CYS A 297 -13.09 -22.49 2.70
C CYS A 297 -12.00 -21.57 2.15
N LEU A 298 -11.35 -20.79 3.02
CA LEU A 298 -10.33 -19.80 2.67
C LEU A 298 -10.84 -18.79 1.64
N ASN A 299 -12.13 -18.48 1.75
CA ASN A 299 -12.85 -17.55 0.91
C ASN A 299 -13.48 -16.46 1.78
N GLY A 300 -13.50 -15.24 1.29
CA GLY A 300 -14.00 -14.10 2.04
C GLY A 300 -14.07 -12.82 1.24
N GLY A 301 -14.53 -11.77 1.89
CA GLY A 301 -14.71 -10.45 1.30
C GLY A 301 -15.10 -9.44 2.37
N SER A 302 -15.73 -8.33 1.94
CA SER A 302 -16.25 -7.31 2.85
C SER A 302 -17.29 -7.87 3.83
N GLU A 303 -17.97 -8.95 3.44
CA GLU A 303 -18.88 -9.72 4.27
C GLU A 303 -18.51 -11.19 4.28
N TYR A 304 -18.99 -11.91 5.28
CA TYR A 304 -18.79 -13.35 5.37
C TYR A 304 -19.68 -14.09 4.37
N PRO A 305 -19.18 -15.07 3.61
CA PRO A 305 -19.98 -15.78 2.63
C PRO A 305 -21.19 -16.49 3.26
N VAL A 306 -22.39 -16.20 2.76
CA VAL A 306 -23.66 -16.80 3.25
C VAL A 306 -23.63 -18.34 3.15
N TYR A 307 -23.02 -18.88 2.09
CA TYR A 307 -22.83 -20.32 1.94
C TYR A 307 -22.05 -20.95 3.10
N CYS A 308 -20.98 -20.30 3.56
CA CYS A 308 -20.16 -20.80 4.67
C CYS A 308 -20.95 -20.77 5.99
N LYS A 309 -21.75 -19.71 6.18
CA LYS A 309 -22.67 -19.54 7.32
C LYS A 309 -23.74 -20.63 7.40
N GLN A 310 -24.16 -21.20 6.28
CA GLN A 310 -25.21 -22.24 6.25
C GLN A 310 -24.65 -23.65 6.40
N ASN A 311 -23.46 -23.92 5.86
CA ASN A 311 -22.98 -25.29 5.68
C ASN A 311 -21.89 -25.72 6.67
N HIS A 312 -21.08 -24.77 7.17
CA HIS A 312 -19.94 -25.08 8.04
C HIS A 312 -19.56 -23.85 8.87
N TRP A 313 -20.56 -23.18 9.45
CA TRP A 313 -20.33 -21.99 10.25
C TRP A 313 -19.48 -22.31 11.49
N PHE A 314 -19.72 -23.48 12.09
CA PHE A 314 -19.00 -23.96 13.25
C PHE A 314 -18.27 -25.28 12.98
N CYS A 315 -17.25 -25.57 13.77
CA CYS A 315 -16.52 -26.82 13.79
C CYS A 315 -17.44 -27.97 14.21
N ALA A 316 -17.36 -29.06 13.46
CA ALA A 316 -17.88 -30.36 13.89
C ALA A 316 -16.79 -31.18 14.59
N LYS A 317 -17.19 -32.28 15.27
CA LYS A 317 -16.27 -33.19 15.97
C LYS A 317 -15.20 -33.79 15.04
N ASP A 318 -15.55 -33.97 13.77
CA ASP A 318 -14.76 -34.49 12.66
C ASP A 318 -14.29 -33.39 11.70
N CYS A 319 -14.22 -32.13 12.16
CA CYS A 319 -13.80 -31.02 11.30
C CYS A 319 -12.40 -31.26 10.68
N PRO A 320 -12.28 -31.41 9.35
CA PRO A 320 -11.04 -31.79 8.68
C PRO A 320 -9.97 -30.69 8.68
N VAL A 321 -10.31 -29.48 9.13
CA VAL A 321 -9.40 -28.32 9.14
C VAL A 321 -8.95 -27.90 10.53
N CYS A 322 -9.54 -28.48 11.59
CA CYS A 322 -9.21 -28.21 12.98
C CYS A 322 -8.76 -29.52 13.63
N ALA A 323 -7.49 -29.86 13.48
CA ALA A 323 -6.88 -31.02 14.13
C ALA A 323 -6.82 -30.79 15.64
N ASP A 324 -7.31 -31.75 16.44
CA ASP A 324 -7.26 -31.66 17.89
C ASP A 324 -5.82 -31.48 18.37
N CYS A 325 -5.56 -30.43 19.17
CA CYS A 325 -4.24 -30.25 19.78
C CYS A 325 -3.95 -31.43 20.72
N PRO A 326 -2.95 -32.28 20.44
CA PRO A 326 -2.75 -33.54 21.18
C PRO A 326 -2.43 -33.31 22.67
N ILE A 327 -1.84 -32.15 22.99
CA ILE A 327 -1.48 -31.76 24.35
C ILE A 327 -2.71 -31.30 25.12
N CYS A 328 -3.54 -30.42 24.53
CA CYS A 328 -4.76 -29.94 25.17
C CYS A 328 -5.87 -31.02 25.23
N ALA A 329 -5.90 -31.94 24.26
CA ALA A 329 -6.87 -33.04 24.22
C ALA A 329 -6.78 -33.95 25.47
N LYS A 330 -5.61 -34.02 26.12
CA LYS A 330 -5.43 -34.77 27.39
C LYS A 330 -6.20 -34.17 28.56
N TYR A 331 -6.59 -32.90 28.45
CA TYR A 331 -7.34 -32.18 29.48
C TYR A 331 -8.83 -32.07 29.14
N ALA A 332 -9.26 -32.60 27.99
CA ALA A 332 -10.62 -32.53 27.51
C ALA A 332 -11.58 -33.43 28.30
N LYS A 333 -12.77 -32.92 28.64
CA LYS A 333 -13.86 -33.75 29.16
C LYS A 333 -14.38 -34.71 28.08
N PRO A 334 -14.82 -35.93 28.42
CA PRO A 334 -15.35 -36.88 27.46
C PRO A 334 -16.45 -36.26 26.58
N GLY A 335 -16.27 -36.32 25.26
CA GLY A 335 -17.24 -35.82 24.29
C GLY A 335 -17.20 -34.31 24.01
N LYS A 336 -16.27 -33.56 24.60
CA LYS A 336 -16.05 -32.13 24.31
C LYS A 336 -14.61 -31.88 23.88
N ARG A 337 -14.38 -30.93 22.96
CA ARG A 337 -13.03 -30.46 22.64
C ARG A 337 -12.58 -29.46 23.71
N GLU A 338 -11.37 -29.63 24.25
CA GLU A 338 -10.78 -28.67 25.19
C GLU A 338 -10.26 -27.45 24.44
N LYS A 339 -10.42 -26.26 25.02
CA LYS A 339 -9.87 -25.03 24.46
C LYS A 339 -8.34 -25.09 24.47
N HIS A 340 -7.69 -24.74 23.37
CA HIS A 340 -6.24 -24.62 23.35
C HIS A 340 -5.80 -23.52 24.32
N SER A 341 -4.80 -23.81 25.15
CA SER A 341 -4.30 -22.89 26.15
C SER A 341 -2.81 -23.10 26.30
N ASP A 342 -2.04 -22.03 26.08
CA ASP A 342 -0.57 -22.01 26.18
C ASP A 342 -0.09 -22.50 27.57
N LYS A 343 -0.95 -22.39 28.60
CA LYS A 343 -0.69 -22.93 29.94
C LYS A 343 -0.45 -24.44 29.94
N HIS A 344 -0.98 -25.19 28.98
CA HIS A 344 -0.77 -26.64 28.84
C HIS A 344 0.48 -27.00 28.05
N HIS A 345 1.10 -26.01 27.38
CA HIS A 345 2.28 -26.16 26.52
C HIS A 345 3.58 -25.69 27.16
N HIS A 346 3.51 -25.08 28.34
CA HIS A 346 4.70 -24.79 29.15
C HIS A 346 5.18 -26.06 29.87
N LYS A 347 6.01 -26.85 29.19
CA LYS A 347 6.93 -27.81 29.80
C LYS A 347 8.28 -27.78 29.11
#